data_AF-S5XPK0-F1
#
_entry.id   AF-S5XPK0-F1
#
_cell.length_a   1.000
_cell.length_b   1.000
_cell.length_c   1.000
_cell.angle_alpha   90.00
_cell.angle_beta   90.00
_cell.angle_gamma   90.00
#
_symmetry.space_group_name_H-M   'P 1'
#
loop_
_entity.id
_entity.type
_entity.pdbx_description
1 polymer ?
#
loop_
_entity_poly.entity_id
_entity_poly.type
_entity_poly.pdbx_seq_one_letter_code
_entity_poly.pdbx_strand_id
1 'polypeptide(L)'
;MGEFVQGSEELQRKLMALRDKMPEAIRPTLMRAGEEVAKDARALAEASRRTGDLIESIHVTGPGETTPAHSTDGGARTAGPLEVLVTAGDTDARHAHLVEGGTVERQHKDGTSTGAMPAKPFFNPAWRLNRRKQEQRINRALRKAWREAVNA
;
A
#
# COMPACT_ATOMS: atom_id res chain seq x y z
N MET A 1 3.38 46.79 -10.02
CA MET A 1 4.12 45.53 -10.29
C MET A 1 4.73 44.86 -9.05
N GLY A 2 4.87 45.53 -7.89
CA GLY A 2 5.54 44.94 -6.71
C GLY A 2 4.74 43.92 -5.88
N GLU A 3 3.42 44.06 -5.80
CA GLU A 3 2.54 43.20 -4.98
C GLU A 3 2.47 41.75 -5.51
N PHE A 4 2.46 41.58 -6.84
CA PHE A 4 2.48 40.28 -7.49
C PHE A 4 3.82 39.53 -7.32
N VAL A 5 4.93 40.27 -7.21
CA VAL A 5 6.27 39.69 -7.00
C VAL A 5 6.42 39.17 -5.57
N GLN A 6 5.95 39.94 -4.58
CA GLN A 6 5.95 39.51 -3.17
C GLN A 6 5.05 38.29 -2.93
N GLY A 7 3.86 38.25 -3.55
CA GLY A 7 2.96 37.10 -3.45
C GLY A 7 3.54 35.81 -4.06
N SER A 8 4.29 35.93 -5.17
CA SER A 8 4.96 34.81 -5.82
C SER A 8 6.08 34.22 -4.96
N GLU A 9 6.92 35.07 -4.35
CA GLU A 9 8.01 34.63 -3.47
C GLU A 9 7.50 33.96 -2.20
N GLU A 10 6.43 34.48 -1.59
CA GLU A 10 5.83 33.89 -0.40
C GLU A 10 5.19 32.53 -0.70
N LEU A 11 4.50 32.41 -1.84
CA LEU A 11 3.95 31.13 -2.30
C LEU A 11 5.06 30.11 -2.55
N GLN A 12 6.15 30.51 -3.21
CA GLN A 12 7.30 29.65 -3.46
C GLN A 12 7.92 29.14 -2.16
N ARG A 13 8.11 30.01 -1.16
CA ARG A 13 8.60 29.62 0.18
C ARG A 13 7.70 28.58 0.83
N LYS A 14 6.39 28.79 0.81
CA LYS A 14 5.39 27.86 1.38
C LYS A 14 5.40 26.51 0.67
N LEU A 15 5.49 26.49 -0.67
CA LEU A 15 5.55 25.26 -1.46
C LEU A 15 6.84 24.47 -1.20
N MET A 16 7.98 25.15 -1.06
CA MET A 16 9.26 24.51 -0.70
C MET A 16 9.21 23.92 0.71
N ALA A 17 8.68 24.68 1.68
CA ALA A 17 8.51 24.18 3.05
C ALA A 17 7.59 22.95 3.11
N LEU A 18 6.52 22.93 2.30
CA LEU A 18 5.65 21.76 2.17
C LEU A 18 6.38 20.56 1.58
N ARG A 19 7.13 20.74 0.47
CA ARG A 19 7.91 19.66 -0.16
C ARG A 19 8.85 18.99 0.84
N ASP A 20 9.54 19.79 1.66
CA ASP A 20 10.61 19.30 2.53
C ASP A 20 10.07 18.73 3.85
N LYS A 21 9.03 19.34 4.44
CA LYS A 21 8.51 18.95 5.76
C LYS A 21 7.39 17.90 5.71
N MET A 22 6.64 17.81 4.60
CA MET A 22 5.46 16.95 4.51
C MET A 22 5.76 15.45 4.60
N PRO A 23 6.79 14.90 3.92
CA PRO A 23 7.09 13.46 3.96
C PRO A 23 7.30 12.95 5.39
N GLU A 24 8.16 13.62 6.16
CA GLU A 24 8.44 13.26 7.55
C GLU A 24 7.22 13.43 8.45
N ALA A 25 6.44 14.50 8.25
CA ALA A 25 5.26 14.77 9.06
C ALA A 25 4.16 13.71 8.90
N ILE A 26 3.98 13.17 7.68
CA ILE A 26 2.91 12.21 7.40
C ILE A 26 3.37 10.74 7.48
N ARG A 27 4.68 10.46 7.41
CA ARG A 27 5.24 9.10 7.44
C ARG A 27 4.68 8.22 8.55
N PRO A 28 4.57 8.64 9.83
CA PRO A 28 3.98 7.81 10.88
C PRO A 28 2.50 7.45 10.61
N THR A 29 1.75 8.36 10.00
CA THR A 29 0.34 8.12 9.67
C THR A 29 0.20 7.15 8.50
N LEU A 30 1.05 7.29 7.48
CA LEU A 30 1.09 6.38 6.34
C LEU A 30 1.48 4.96 6.77
N MET A 31 2.55 4.82 7.54
CA MET A 31 2.98 3.51 8.06
C MET A 31 1.87 2.84 8.87
N ARG A 32 1.22 3.59 9.78
CA ARG A 32 0.10 3.05 10.57
C ARG A 32 -1.08 2.63 9.70
N ALA A 33 -1.38 3.37 8.63
CA ALA A 33 -2.44 3.02 7.71
C ALA A 33 -2.11 1.72 6.95
N GLY A 34 -0.87 1.58 6.47
CA GLY A 34 -0.37 0.36 5.83
C GLY A 34 -0.40 -0.84 6.77
N GLU A 35 0.08 -0.68 8.00
CA GLU A 35 0.10 -1.75 9.01
C GLU A 35 -1.29 -2.22 9.42
N GLU A 36 -2.28 -1.31 9.53
CA GLU A 36 -3.66 -1.73 9.81
C GLU A 36 -4.25 -2.57 8.66
N VAL A 37 -3.97 -2.20 7.41
CA VAL A 37 -4.39 -3.01 6.23
C VAL A 37 -3.67 -4.36 6.21
N ALA A 38 -2.35 -4.36 6.41
CA ALA A 38 -1.54 -5.57 6.41
C ALA A 38 -1.95 -6.53 7.52
N LYS A 39 -2.24 -6.02 8.72
CA LYS A 39 -2.73 -6.81 9.84
C LYS A 39 -4.04 -7.53 9.48
N ASP A 40 -5.01 -6.82 8.93
CA ASP A 40 -6.30 -7.41 8.55
C ASP A 40 -6.14 -8.38 7.39
N ALA A 41 -5.26 -8.09 6.43
CA ALA A 41 -4.93 -9.01 5.33
C ALA A 41 -4.30 -10.31 5.84
N ARG A 42 -3.36 -10.23 6.79
CA ARG A 42 -2.75 -11.41 7.44
C ARG A 42 -3.79 -12.24 8.18
N ALA A 43 -4.70 -11.59 8.91
CA ALA A 43 -5.78 -12.26 9.63
C ALA A 43 -6.75 -12.99 8.68
N LEU A 44 -7.01 -12.44 7.50
CA LEU A 44 -7.85 -13.10 6.49
C LEU A 44 -7.10 -14.20 5.71
N ALA A 45 -5.77 -14.10 5.60
CA ALA A 45 -4.91 -15.10 4.97
C ALA A 45 -4.66 -16.34 5.85
N GLU A 46 -5.25 -16.41 7.04
CA GLU A 46 -5.06 -17.49 8.02
C GLU A 46 -5.37 -18.88 7.48
N ALA A 47 -6.27 -18.98 6.49
CA ALA A 47 -6.56 -20.22 5.78
C ALA A 47 -5.33 -20.84 5.08
N SER A 48 -4.29 -20.05 4.84
CA SER A 48 -3.00 -20.46 4.24
C SER A 48 -1.90 -20.71 5.28
N ARG A 49 -2.22 -20.70 6.59
CA ARG A 49 -1.25 -20.88 7.68
C ARG A 49 -0.46 -22.20 7.62
N ARG A 50 -0.96 -23.23 6.93
CA ARG A 50 -0.30 -24.53 6.83
C ARG A 50 1.15 -24.42 6.32
N THR A 51 1.43 -23.55 5.35
CA THR A 51 2.81 -23.22 4.96
C THR A 51 3.26 -21.91 5.57
N GLY A 52 2.37 -20.92 5.70
CA GLY A 52 2.68 -19.62 6.32
C GLY A 52 3.24 -18.59 5.33
N ASP A 53 3.84 -19.03 4.22
CA ASP A 53 4.48 -18.17 3.21
C ASP A 53 3.60 -17.00 2.76
N LEU A 54 2.31 -17.26 2.49
CA LEU A 54 1.39 -16.19 2.09
C LEU A 54 1.24 -15.12 3.18
N ILE A 55 1.11 -15.53 4.44
CA ILE A 55 0.94 -14.61 5.55
C ILE A 55 2.21 -13.79 5.73
N GLU A 56 3.38 -14.43 5.64
CA GLU A 56 4.69 -13.81 5.81
C GLU A 56 5.00 -12.82 4.68
N SER A 57 4.60 -13.15 3.44
CA SER A 57 4.81 -12.32 2.24
C SER A 57 4.04 -11.01 2.21
N ILE A 58 3.06 -10.81 3.11
CA ILE A 58 2.36 -9.54 3.21
C ILE A 58 3.35 -8.51 3.77
N HIS A 59 3.67 -7.47 3.02
CA HIS A 59 4.68 -6.49 3.42
C HIS A 59 4.19 -5.06 3.28
N VAL A 60 4.58 -4.21 4.24
CA VAL A 60 4.33 -2.77 4.23
C VAL A 60 5.63 -2.07 3.87
N THR A 61 5.62 -1.35 2.75
CA THR A 61 6.75 -0.55 2.27
C THR A 61 6.44 0.92 2.49
N GLY A 62 7.29 1.58 3.26
CA GLY A 62 7.13 2.99 3.60
C GLY A 62 7.54 3.96 2.50
N PRO A 63 7.33 5.27 2.70
CA PRO A 63 7.70 6.28 1.73
C PRO A 63 9.20 6.25 1.39
N GLY A 64 9.54 6.24 0.10
CA GLY A 64 10.92 6.16 -0.39
C GLY A 64 11.57 4.77 -0.30
N GLU A 65 10.87 3.78 0.26
CA GLU A 65 11.36 2.40 0.34
C GLU A 65 10.93 1.58 -0.89
N THR A 66 11.64 0.48 -1.16
CA THR A 66 11.35 -0.42 -2.28
C THR A 66 10.66 -1.68 -1.80
N THR A 67 9.62 -2.11 -2.51
CA THR A 67 8.90 -3.34 -2.18
C THR A 67 9.79 -4.57 -2.36
N PRO A 68 9.47 -5.69 -1.67
CA PRO A 68 10.20 -6.94 -1.88
C PRO A 68 10.20 -7.37 -3.34
N ALA A 69 11.22 -8.13 -3.75
CA ALA A 69 11.29 -8.68 -5.10
C ALA A 69 10.07 -9.57 -5.37
N HIS A 70 9.54 -9.48 -6.59
CA HIS A 70 8.37 -10.22 -7.06
C HIS A 70 7.05 -9.91 -6.33
N SER A 71 6.98 -8.85 -5.52
CA SER A 71 5.76 -8.49 -4.79
C SER A 71 4.73 -7.71 -5.61
N THR A 72 5.13 -7.21 -6.78
CA THR A 72 4.25 -6.47 -7.69
C THR A 72 4.46 -6.96 -9.12
N ASP A 73 3.53 -7.74 -9.64
CA ASP A 73 3.55 -8.29 -11.02
C ASP A 73 4.88 -8.98 -11.39
N GLY A 74 5.50 -9.66 -10.41
CA GLY A 74 6.80 -10.31 -10.61
C GLY A 74 8.01 -9.36 -10.60
N GLY A 75 7.81 -8.07 -10.28
CA GLY A 75 8.87 -7.07 -10.08
C GLY A 75 8.88 -6.45 -8.68
N ALA A 76 9.55 -5.30 -8.55
CA ALA A 76 9.61 -4.47 -7.36
C ALA A 76 9.34 -3.01 -7.72
N ARG A 77 8.78 -2.24 -6.79
CA ARG A 77 8.44 -0.83 -6.97
C ARG A 77 8.92 0.00 -5.78
N THR A 78 9.48 1.17 -6.05
CA THR A 78 9.78 2.16 -5.00
C THR A 78 8.57 3.03 -4.73
N ALA A 79 8.19 3.16 -3.46
CA ALA A 79 7.12 4.02 -3.02
C ALA A 79 7.50 5.49 -3.17
N GLY A 80 6.56 6.32 -3.59
CA GLY A 80 6.72 7.77 -3.59
C GLY A 80 6.92 8.35 -2.17
N PRO A 81 7.32 9.63 -2.06
CA PRO A 81 7.62 10.27 -0.78
C PRO A 81 6.39 10.47 0.14
N LEU A 82 5.17 10.35 -0.38
CA LEU A 82 3.93 10.43 0.38
C LEU A 82 3.06 9.18 0.18
N GLU A 83 3.70 8.06 -0.13
CA GLU A 83 3.04 6.81 -0.47
C GLU A 83 3.44 5.71 0.51
N VAL A 84 2.49 4.85 0.83
CA VAL A 84 2.73 3.58 1.52
C VAL A 84 2.17 2.48 0.64
N LEU A 85 2.94 1.42 0.45
CA LEU A 85 2.53 0.26 -0.33
C LEU A 85 2.30 -0.91 0.61
N VAL A 86 1.18 -1.59 0.42
CA VAL A 86 0.95 -2.90 1.00
C VAL A 86 0.96 -3.89 -0.15
N THR A 87 1.81 -4.89 -0.07
CA THR A 87 1.95 -5.92 -1.10
C THR A 87 1.76 -7.30 -0.48
N ALA A 88 1.35 -8.26 -1.30
CA ALA A 88 1.21 -9.66 -0.90
C ALA A 88 1.79 -10.54 -1.99
N GLY A 89 2.71 -11.42 -1.61
CA GLY A 89 3.54 -12.18 -2.54
C GLY A 89 4.98 -11.68 -2.54
N ASP A 90 5.88 -12.64 -2.70
CA ASP A 90 7.32 -12.47 -2.83
C ASP A 90 7.86 -13.70 -3.59
N THR A 91 9.16 -13.95 -3.50
CA THR A 91 9.79 -15.10 -4.14
C THR A 91 9.17 -16.44 -3.73
N ASP A 92 8.69 -16.54 -2.48
CA ASP A 92 8.19 -17.76 -1.85
C ASP A 92 6.65 -17.87 -1.96
N ALA A 93 5.95 -16.73 -2.06
CA ALA A 93 4.48 -16.64 -2.14
C ALA A 93 3.96 -16.13 -3.50
N ARG A 94 4.51 -16.62 -4.62
CA ARG A 94 4.08 -16.24 -5.99
C ARG A 94 2.62 -16.55 -6.32
N HIS A 95 1.96 -17.38 -5.51
CA HIS A 95 0.59 -17.83 -5.69
C HIS A 95 -0.46 -16.90 -5.05
N ALA A 96 -0.07 -15.79 -4.41
CA ALA A 96 -0.97 -14.89 -3.70
C ALA A 96 -2.18 -14.43 -4.55
N HIS A 97 -1.96 -14.05 -5.81
CA HIS A 97 -3.01 -13.64 -6.74
C HIS A 97 -3.99 -14.78 -7.08
N LEU A 98 -3.52 -16.03 -7.12
CA LEU A 98 -4.37 -17.21 -7.33
C LEU A 98 -5.24 -17.49 -6.10
N VAL A 99 -4.72 -17.24 -4.89
CA VAL A 99 -5.52 -17.35 -3.66
C VAL A 99 -6.61 -16.27 -3.64
N GLU A 100 -6.25 -15.04 -3.97
CA GLU A 100 -7.15 -13.89 -3.97
C GLU A 100 -8.29 -14.05 -5.00
N GLY A 101 -7.95 -14.42 -6.23
CA GLY A 101 -8.90 -14.48 -7.36
C GLY A 101 -9.49 -15.86 -7.65
N GLY A 102 -8.93 -16.92 -7.06
CA GLY A 102 -9.20 -18.29 -7.49
C GLY A 102 -8.62 -18.58 -8.87
N THR A 103 -8.94 -19.76 -9.40
CA THR A 103 -8.53 -20.15 -10.75
C THR A 103 -9.71 -20.67 -11.55
N VAL A 104 -9.65 -20.51 -12.87
CA VAL A 104 -10.55 -21.21 -13.78
C VAL A 104 -10.27 -22.71 -13.78
N GLU A 105 -11.20 -23.48 -14.34
CA GLU A 105 -11.02 -24.91 -14.60
C GLU A 105 -9.77 -25.15 -15.44
N ARG A 106 -8.87 -25.99 -14.95
CA ARG A 106 -7.64 -26.37 -15.66
C ARG A 106 -7.77 -27.79 -16.18
N GLN A 107 -7.17 -28.03 -17.33
CA GLN A 107 -7.15 -29.36 -17.94
C GLN A 107 -5.71 -29.80 -18.18
N HIS A 108 -5.48 -31.10 -18.04
CA HIS A 108 -4.28 -31.78 -18.50
C HIS A 108 -4.24 -31.82 -20.04
N LYS A 109 -3.07 -32.15 -20.59
CA LYS A 109 -2.88 -32.27 -22.06
C LYS A 109 -3.74 -33.36 -22.69
N ASP A 110 -4.15 -34.35 -21.91
CA ASP A 110 -5.03 -35.45 -22.32
C ASP A 110 -6.53 -35.11 -22.23
N GLY A 111 -6.88 -33.86 -21.86
CA GLY A 111 -8.25 -33.39 -21.73
C GLY A 111 -8.92 -33.69 -20.38
N THR A 112 -8.22 -34.36 -19.46
CA THR A 112 -8.75 -34.59 -18.10
C THR A 112 -8.69 -33.32 -17.25
N SER A 113 -9.67 -33.11 -16.37
CA SER A 113 -9.74 -31.94 -15.49
C SER A 113 -8.74 -32.07 -14.33
N THR A 114 -7.96 -31.01 -14.10
CA THR A 114 -7.12 -30.82 -12.90
C THR A 114 -7.90 -30.08 -11.79
N GLY A 115 -9.07 -29.55 -12.13
CA GLY A 115 -9.96 -28.82 -11.22
C GLY A 115 -9.77 -27.30 -11.25
N ALA A 116 -10.64 -26.64 -10.47
CA ALA A 116 -10.60 -25.21 -10.21
C ALA A 116 -10.36 -24.94 -8.71
N MET A 117 -9.49 -23.98 -8.40
CA MET A 117 -9.30 -23.52 -7.03
C MET A 117 -10.31 -22.40 -6.71
N PRO A 118 -11.16 -22.55 -5.69
CA PRO A 118 -12.07 -21.48 -5.28
C PRO A 118 -11.29 -20.31 -4.68
N ALA A 119 -11.78 -19.09 -4.94
CA ALA A 119 -11.19 -17.86 -4.40
C ALA A 119 -11.31 -17.82 -2.87
N LYS A 120 -10.21 -17.44 -2.21
CA LYS A 120 -10.14 -17.17 -0.77
C LYS A 120 -9.57 -15.77 -0.57
N PRO A 121 -10.38 -14.73 -0.85
CA PRO A 121 -9.89 -13.36 -0.85
C PRO A 121 -9.49 -12.92 0.56
N PHE A 122 -8.31 -12.32 0.66
CA PHE A 122 -7.73 -11.83 1.90
C PHE A 122 -7.31 -10.36 1.77
N PHE A 123 -6.86 -9.95 0.59
CA PHE A 123 -6.29 -8.62 0.37
C PHE A 123 -7.36 -7.57 0.06
N ASN A 124 -8.22 -7.82 -0.94
CA ASN A 124 -9.26 -6.86 -1.30
C ASN A 124 -10.27 -6.64 -0.16
N PRO A 125 -10.71 -7.66 0.60
CA PRO A 125 -11.58 -7.44 1.75
C PRO A 125 -10.90 -6.61 2.84
N ALA A 126 -9.63 -6.87 3.17
CA ALA A 126 -8.85 -6.07 4.13
C ALA A 126 -8.74 -4.61 3.70
N TRP A 127 -8.42 -4.37 2.42
CA TRP A 127 -8.38 -3.02 1.86
C TRP A 127 -9.74 -2.32 1.95
N ARG A 128 -10.82 -2.98 1.51
CA ARG A 128 -12.18 -2.41 1.51
C ARG A 128 -12.65 -2.06 2.92
N LEU A 129 -12.34 -2.91 3.91
CA LEU A 129 -12.67 -2.67 5.32
C LEU A 129 -11.98 -1.40 5.85
N ASN A 130 -10.72 -1.21 5.48
CA ASN A 130 -9.88 -0.13 6.00
C ASN A 130 -9.99 1.17 5.22
N ARG A 131 -10.30 1.11 3.92
CA ARG A 131 -10.19 2.21 2.95
C ARG A 131 -10.70 3.54 3.49
N ARG A 132 -11.98 3.61 3.87
CA ARG A 132 -12.63 4.85 4.32
C ARG A 132 -11.97 5.42 5.58
N LYS A 133 -11.62 4.56 6.54
CA LYS A 133 -11.00 4.95 7.80
C LYS A 133 -9.59 5.51 7.58
N GLN A 134 -8.80 4.84 6.74
CA GLN A 134 -7.43 5.27 6.45
C GLN A 134 -7.41 6.54 5.61
N GLU A 135 -8.25 6.65 4.57
CA GLU A 135 -8.39 7.88 3.78
C GLU A 135 -8.71 9.09 4.67
N GLN A 136 -9.66 8.96 5.61
CA GLN A 136 -9.98 10.04 6.56
C GLN A 136 -8.82 10.38 7.50
N ARG A 137 -8.08 9.37 7.97
CA ARG A 137 -6.92 9.56 8.84
C ARG A 137 -5.80 10.29 8.11
N ILE A 138 -5.45 9.85 6.91
CA ILE A 138 -4.42 10.46 6.06
C ILE A 138 -4.80 11.89 5.71
N ASN A 139 -6.05 12.15 5.30
CA ASN A 139 -6.53 13.49 4.99
C ASN A 139 -6.43 14.45 6.19
N ARG A 140 -6.72 13.97 7.41
CA ARG A 140 -6.56 14.79 8.63
C ARG A 140 -5.10 15.09 8.92
N ALA A 141 -4.22 14.10 8.79
CA ALA A 141 -2.78 14.29 8.96
C ALA A 141 -2.21 15.28 7.93
N LEU A 142 -2.60 15.13 6.67
CA LEU A 142 -2.20 16.03 5.58
C LEU A 142 -2.63 17.49 5.86
N ARG A 143 -3.89 17.70 6.26
CA ARG A 143 -4.40 19.05 6.64
C ARG A 143 -3.72 19.62 7.87
N LYS A 144 -3.30 18.78 8.81
CA LYS A 144 -2.54 19.21 10.00
C LYS A 144 -1.14 19.65 9.58
N ALA A 145 -0.41 18.78 8.88
CA ALA A 145 0.94 19.05 8.40
C ALA A 145 0.99 20.27 7.46
N TRP A 146 -0.02 20.46 6.61
CA TRP A 146 -0.12 21.64 5.77
C TRP A 146 -0.23 22.94 6.58
N ARG A 147 -1.08 22.97 7.60
CA ARG A 147 -1.21 24.14 8.49
C ARG A 147 0.07 24.41 9.27
N GLU A 148 0.72 23.37 9.77
CA GLU A 148 1.98 23.50 10.49
C GLU A 148 3.12 24.00 9.59
N ALA A 149 3.19 23.54 8.34
CA ALA A 149 4.22 23.97 7.39
C ALA A 149 4.02 25.41 6.88
N VAL A 150 2.77 25.88 6.74
CA VAL A 150 2.46 27.24 6.28
C VAL A 150 2.60 28.28 7.39
N ASN A 151 2.42 27.87 8.65
CA ASN A 151 2.51 28.74 9.82
C ASN A 151 3.89 28.70 10.52
N ALA A 152 4.83 27.89 10.02
CA ALA A 152 6.20 27.77 10.52
C ALA A 152 7.18 28.56 9.66
#